data_AF-A0A9Q0NH49-F1
#
_entry.id   AF-A0A9Q0NH49-F1
#
_cell.length_a   1.000
_cell.length_b   1.000
_cell.length_c   1.000
_cell.angle_alpha   90.00
_cell.angle_beta   90.00
_cell.angle_gamma   90.00
#
_symmetry.space_group_name_H-M   'P 1'
#
loop_
_entity.id
_entity.type
_entity.pdbx_description
1 polymer ?
#
loop_
_entity_poly.entity_id
_entity_poly.type
_entity_poly.pdbx_seq_one_letter_code
_entity_poly.pdbx_strand_id
1 'polypeptide(L)'
;MDATSIITSVSPDDEQLNVCPDKDDVESLKSPQRGIIQSIFCCWRRNRTKTIQNGMPILNSGQSVSTLQGRHRHLLPQVRHQDMHKKCMVIDLDETLVHSSFKPIANADFIVPVEIDGTVHQVYVLKRPHVDEFLKKMGELYECVLFTASLAKYADPVADLLDKWNVFRARLFRESCVYHRGNYVKDLNKLGRDLQKIVIVDNSPASYIFHPDNAVPVKSWFDDTTDSELLDLIPLFEKLSKVDSLQYSQQRRGRNSCDKMDTNMISLKWSRPQTTYPKIWSRFYATDLNSKDLIEYRIQDLPESRFEDAIQHMLANYLKDEPITRVLNGCDDEQHISDYCIGWRSSLAQKTVVVCFKEDSDEIVGVNFNFVQSKEDNFFEKYKDSCSSEITEILSDIISIPYTNFDPFTHYGVTEFLASFGLSVDKKYRGRGIGAHFLNARKSICQEFGLKITHTIFTSNFSNKNADKAGFQTDHNYHLKNITNLKTCLKEYGVKILLQAQEIASPNQRMNYSQGKSRLFPSYSISSSETEDSPHHRGIYKRPYTPS
;
A
#
# COMPACT_ATOMS: atom_id res chain seq x y z
N MET A 1 -21.73 -2.95 8.62
CA MET A 1 -22.01 -3.54 9.96
C MET A 1 -20.86 -3.12 10.87
N ASP A 2 -21.11 -2.92 12.15
CA ASP A 2 -20.19 -2.20 13.04
C ASP A 2 -18.86 -2.92 13.25
N ALA A 3 -17.76 -2.16 13.33
CA ALA A 3 -16.48 -2.68 13.79
C ALA A 3 -16.58 -3.11 15.26
N THR A 4 -16.49 -4.42 15.50
CA THR A 4 -16.52 -5.01 16.85
C THR A 4 -15.29 -5.84 17.20
N SER A 5 -14.32 -5.98 16.29
CA SER A 5 -13.06 -6.68 16.56
C SER A 5 -12.17 -5.88 17.50
N ILE A 6 -11.44 -6.58 18.37
CA ILE A 6 -10.53 -5.98 19.36
C ILE A 6 -9.15 -5.73 18.76
N ILE A 7 -9.10 -4.93 17.69
CA ILE A 7 -7.90 -4.12 17.47
C ILE A 7 -8.00 -2.98 18.46
N THR A 8 -7.20 -3.01 19.53
CA THR A 8 -7.16 -1.96 20.57
C THR A 8 -6.57 -0.66 20.01
N SER A 9 -7.36 0.05 19.21
CA SER A 9 -7.08 1.36 18.63
C SER A 9 -7.21 2.47 19.69
N VAL A 10 -6.16 2.64 20.48
CA VAL A 10 -5.97 3.89 21.24
C VAL A 10 -5.58 4.96 20.22
N SER A 11 -6.32 6.07 20.20
CA SER A 11 -6.07 7.21 19.31
C SER A 11 -4.72 7.88 19.61
N PRO A 12 -4.03 8.51 18.64
CA PRO A 12 -2.68 9.07 18.84
C PRO A 12 -2.58 10.35 19.70
N ASP A 13 -3.66 10.80 20.33
CA ASP A 13 -3.81 12.20 20.79
C ASP A 13 -3.30 12.48 22.22
N ASP A 14 -2.60 11.54 22.87
CA ASP A 14 -2.09 11.68 24.25
C ASP A 14 -0.55 11.54 24.41
N GLU A 15 0.25 11.82 23.37
CA GLU A 15 1.70 12.06 23.51
C GLU A 15 2.19 13.33 22.77
N GLN A 16 1.83 14.52 23.28
CA GLN A 16 2.55 15.77 22.95
C GLN A 16 2.73 16.70 24.16
N LEU A 17 3.82 16.54 24.92
CA LEU A 17 4.46 17.65 25.64
C LEU A 17 5.98 17.40 25.79
N ASN A 18 6.75 17.84 24.80
CA ASN A 18 8.17 18.19 24.97
C ASN A 18 8.60 19.15 23.85
N VAL A 19 8.20 20.41 24.00
CA VAL A 19 8.71 21.52 23.18
C VAL A 19 10.04 21.97 23.80
N CYS A 20 11.13 21.95 23.03
CA CYS A 20 12.37 22.59 23.42
C CYS A 20 12.18 24.12 23.48
N PRO A 21 12.51 24.80 24.59
CA PRO A 21 12.53 26.25 24.62
C PRO A 21 13.81 26.77 23.96
N ASP A 22 13.66 27.74 23.06
CA ASP A 22 14.76 28.56 22.57
C ASP A 22 15.15 29.62 23.62
N LYS A 23 16.28 30.29 23.39
CA LYS A 23 16.94 31.17 24.37
C LYS A 23 16.34 32.59 24.47
N ASP A 24 16.84 33.26 25.50
CA ASP A 24 16.86 34.71 25.73
C ASP A 24 15.54 35.35 26.23
N ASP A 25 15.47 35.59 27.55
CA ASP A 25 15.63 36.96 28.06
C ASP A 25 15.98 36.99 29.56
N VAL A 26 16.56 38.10 30.01
CA VAL A 26 17.15 38.28 31.36
C VAL A 26 16.35 39.29 32.18
N GLU A 27 16.07 39.00 33.45
CA GLU A 27 16.31 39.89 34.62
C GLU A 27 15.42 39.58 35.85
N SER A 28 16.07 39.34 37.01
CA SER A 28 15.65 39.85 38.34
C SER A 28 14.32 39.29 38.96
N LEU A 29 14.10 39.12 40.27
CA LEU A 29 14.85 39.33 41.51
C LEU A 29 14.20 38.51 42.66
N LYS A 30 15.00 38.08 43.64
CA LYS A 30 14.66 37.78 45.06
C LYS A 30 13.76 36.57 45.43
N SER A 31 14.34 35.74 46.30
CA SER A 31 13.74 34.79 47.25
C SER A 31 13.41 35.51 48.60
N PRO A 32 13.08 34.89 49.77
CA PRO A 32 13.01 33.44 50.11
C PRO A 32 11.86 33.00 51.08
N GLN A 33 11.98 31.76 51.58
CA GLN A 33 11.34 31.12 52.78
C GLN A 33 10.05 30.31 52.58
N ARG A 34 9.78 29.23 53.35
CA ARG A 34 10.60 28.09 53.85
C ARG A 34 9.65 27.13 54.62
N GLY A 35 9.76 25.81 54.41
CA GLY A 35 9.02 24.80 55.19
C GLY A 35 9.00 23.43 54.47
N ILE A 36 9.96 22.51 54.67
CA ILE A 36 10.05 21.54 55.80
C ILE A 36 8.94 20.47 55.67
N ILE A 37 9.15 19.16 55.51
CA ILE A 37 10.28 18.18 55.55
C ILE A 37 9.80 16.95 54.71
N GLN A 38 10.56 16.04 54.07
CA GLN A 38 11.90 15.48 54.30
C GLN A 38 12.55 15.05 52.96
N SER A 39 13.88 14.88 52.92
CA SER A 39 14.62 14.84 51.65
C SER A 39 15.88 13.96 51.61
N ILE A 40 15.90 13.02 50.65
CA ILE A 40 16.99 12.68 49.69
C ILE A 40 18.34 12.08 50.20
N PHE A 41 19.02 11.41 49.23
CA PHE A 41 20.45 11.06 49.08
C PHE A 41 20.85 9.63 49.51
N CYS A 42 21.30 8.71 48.64
CA CYS A 42 22.11 8.75 47.39
C CYS A 42 23.59 9.11 47.61
N CYS A 43 24.51 8.18 47.31
CA CYS A 43 25.95 8.45 47.22
C CYS A 43 26.69 7.43 46.33
N TRP A 44 27.51 7.93 45.41
CA TRP A 44 28.56 7.18 44.72
C TRP A 44 29.93 7.76 45.13
N ARG A 45 30.82 6.91 45.69
CA ARG A 45 32.29 7.08 45.83
C ARG A 45 32.89 8.36 46.47
N ARG A 46 33.59 8.19 47.62
CA ARG A 46 35.07 8.36 47.71
C ARG A 46 35.68 7.80 49.01
N ASN A 47 37.01 7.60 48.98
CA ASN A 47 37.82 6.86 49.98
C ASN A 47 37.96 7.52 51.36
N ARG A 48 38.04 6.71 52.43
CA ARG A 48 39.26 6.60 53.27
C ARG A 48 39.27 5.43 54.27
N THR A 49 40.35 4.64 54.21
CA THR A 49 41.04 3.92 55.31
C THR A 49 40.23 3.16 56.38
N LYS A 50 40.35 1.83 56.37
CA LYS A 50 40.87 1.08 57.53
C LYS A 50 41.54 -0.23 57.10
N THR A 51 42.61 -0.57 57.80
CA THR A 51 43.55 -1.67 57.55
C THR A 51 43.02 -3.01 58.08
N ILE A 52 43.34 -4.11 57.40
CA ILE A 52 43.72 -5.42 57.98
C ILE A 52 44.36 -6.26 56.85
N GLN A 53 45.32 -7.12 57.19
CA GLN A 53 46.28 -7.75 56.27
C GLN A 53 45.91 -9.18 55.87
N ASN A 54 46.35 -9.61 54.67
CA ASN A 54 47.11 -10.85 54.35
C ASN A 54 46.68 -11.53 53.03
N GLY A 55 47.64 -12.02 52.21
CA GLY A 55 47.38 -13.05 51.18
C GLY A 55 47.78 -12.76 49.70
N MET A 56 49.07 -12.70 49.42
CA MET A 56 49.79 -12.69 48.12
C MET A 56 49.49 -13.91 47.16
N PRO A 57 49.98 -13.99 45.87
CA PRO A 57 49.73 -13.13 44.67
C PRO A 57 49.71 -13.93 43.30
N ILE A 58 49.93 -13.24 42.13
CA ILE A 58 50.38 -13.75 40.78
C ILE A 58 49.28 -14.34 39.83
N LEU A 59 49.19 -14.11 38.49
CA LEU A 59 50.02 -13.46 37.44
C LEU A 59 49.17 -12.66 36.38
N ASN A 60 49.85 -11.83 35.56
CA ASN A 60 49.45 -11.23 34.26
C ASN A 60 48.65 -12.18 33.31
N SER A 61 47.92 -11.69 32.28
CA SER A 61 48.17 -10.53 31.42
C SER A 61 46.90 -9.85 30.87
N GLY A 62 47.02 -8.57 30.49
CA GLY A 62 45.91 -7.78 29.95
C GLY A 62 45.74 -7.87 28.44
N GLN A 63 44.50 -7.73 27.99
CA GLN A 63 44.16 -7.29 26.63
C GLN A 63 43.06 -6.21 26.66
N SER A 64 43.12 -5.35 25.64
CA SER A 64 42.34 -4.12 25.44
C SER A 64 40.87 -4.16 25.87
N VAL A 65 40.46 -3.15 26.64
CA VAL A 65 39.05 -2.74 26.70
C VAL A 65 38.70 -2.06 25.38
N SER A 66 38.12 -2.81 24.44
CA SER A 66 37.45 -2.23 23.28
C SER A 66 36.00 -1.89 23.64
N THR A 67 35.61 -0.66 23.33
CA THR A 67 34.31 -0.09 23.71
C THR A 67 33.19 -0.72 22.88
N LEU A 68 32.52 -1.74 23.41
CA LEU A 68 31.34 -2.33 22.77
C LEU A 68 30.16 -1.35 22.83
N GLN A 69 29.98 -0.62 21.73
CA GLN A 69 28.74 0.11 21.43
C GLN A 69 27.55 -0.88 21.39
N GLY A 70 26.36 -0.38 21.73
CA GLY A 70 25.24 -1.21 22.15
C GLY A 70 24.83 -2.32 21.17
N ARG A 71 25.00 -3.59 21.57
CA ARG A 71 24.30 -4.70 20.95
C ARG A 71 22.79 -4.51 21.14
N HIS A 72 22.04 -4.39 20.04
CA HIS A 72 20.59 -4.56 20.10
C HIS A 72 20.27 -5.94 20.70
N ARG A 73 19.52 -5.95 21.79
CA ARG A 73 19.07 -7.17 22.45
C ARG A 73 17.96 -7.79 21.60
N HIS A 74 18.13 -9.04 21.18
CA HIS A 74 17.10 -9.78 20.45
C HIS A 74 15.84 -9.97 21.31
N LEU A 75 14.68 -10.02 20.66
CA LEU A 75 13.37 -10.19 21.30
C LEU A 75 13.20 -11.57 21.94
N LEU A 76 13.75 -12.62 21.32
CA LEU A 76 13.69 -13.97 21.86
C LEU A 76 14.91 -14.30 22.72
N PRO A 77 14.75 -15.14 23.76
CA PRO A 77 15.88 -15.74 24.46
C PRO A 77 16.64 -16.73 23.56
N GLN A 78 17.74 -17.27 24.08
CA GLN A 78 18.46 -18.38 23.45
C GLN A 78 17.53 -19.58 23.24
N VAL A 79 17.73 -20.31 22.13
CA VAL A 79 16.93 -21.48 21.77
C VAL A 79 17.06 -22.55 22.87
N ARG A 80 15.93 -23.16 23.26
CA ARG A 80 15.91 -24.25 24.24
C ARG A 80 16.54 -25.51 23.62
N HIS A 81 17.29 -26.30 24.39
CA HIS A 81 17.96 -27.51 23.87
C HIS A 81 17.04 -28.45 23.07
N GLN A 82 15.81 -28.66 23.55
CA GLN A 82 14.78 -29.49 22.91
C GLN A 82 14.31 -28.98 21.53
N ASP A 83 14.49 -27.68 21.24
CA ASP A 83 14.02 -27.02 20.02
C ASP A 83 15.21 -26.60 19.11
N MET A 84 16.47 -26.96 19.44
CA MET A 84 17.69 -26.59 18.68
C MET A 84 17.72 -27.04 17.22
N HIS A 85 16.97 -28.08 16.86
CA HIS A 85 16.86 -28.58 15.49
C HIS A 85 15.60 -28.08 14.77
N LYS A 86 14.73 -27.38 15.48
CA LYS A 86 13.49 -26.81 14.93
C LYS A 86 13.78 -25.44 14.31
N LYS A 87 12.83 -25.01 13.49
CA LYS A 87 12.81 -23.68 12.91
C LYS A 87 11.84 -22.79 13.68
N CYS A 88 12.01 -21.47 13.59
CA CYS A 88 11.11 -20.53 14.24
C CYS A 88 9.82 -20.40 13.43
N MET A 89 8.68 -20.55 14.09
CA MET A 89 7.36 -20.25 13.51
C MET A 89 6.71 -19.15 14.32
N VAL A 90 6.50 -18.00 13.69
CA VAL A 90 5.78 -16.88 14.27
C VAL A 90 4.31 -17.03 13.89
N ILE A 91 3.43 -16.94 14.87
CA ILE A 91 1.99 -17.10 14.68
C ILE A 91 1.30 -15.88 15.29
N ASP A 92 0.46 -15.22 14.50
CA ASP A 92 -0.42 -14.16 14.98
C ASP A 92 -1.60 -14.72 15.81
N LEU A 93 -2.39 -13.84 16.45
CA LEU A 93 -3.51 -14.23 17.31
C LEU A 93 -4.87 -13.85 16.71
N ASP A 94 -5.11 -12.55 16.55
CA ASP A 94 -6.39 -11.96 16.26
C ASP A 94 -6.73 -12.11 14.78
N GLU A 95 -7.92 -12.60 14.46
CA GLU A 95 -8.37 -12.93 13.09
C GLU A 95 -7.52 -14.02 12.39
N THR A 96 -6.41 -14.47 13.00
CA THR A 96 -5.57 -15.59 12.57
C THR A 96 -5.94 -16.91 13.28
N LEU A 97 -5.98 -16.93 14.62
CA LEU A 97 -6.28 -18.11 15.46
C LEU A 97 -7.61 -18.01 16.21
N VAL A 98 -8.04 -16.79 16.51
CA VAL A 98 -9.25 -16.48 17.28
C VAL A 98 -9.90 -15.20 16.75
N HIS A 99 -11.19 -15.03 17.02
CA HIS A 99 -11.88 -13.75 16.87
C HIS A 99 -12.36 -13.27 18.24
N SER A 100 -12.35 -11.97 18.51
CA SER A 100 -12.69 -11.41 19.81
C SER A 100 -13.54 -10.16 19.72
N SER A 101 -14.52 -10.03 20.63
CA SER A 101 -15.50 -8.96 20.68
C SER A 101 -15.80 -8.50 22.10
N PHE A 102 -16.05 -7.19 22.27
CA PHE A 102 -16.60 -6.64 23.52
C PHE A 102 -18.13 -6.81 23.63
N LYS A 103 -18.82 -7.15 22.52
CA LYS A 103 -20.25 -7.49 22.56
C LYS A 103 -20.41 -8.97 22.95
N PRO A 104 -21.38 -9.33 23.80
CA PRO A 104 -21.64 -10.74 24.15
C PRO A 104 -21.90 -11.63 22.93
N ILE A 105 -21.12 -12.71 22.83
CA ILE A 105 -21.31 -13.78 21.84
C ILE A 105 -21.88 -15.01 22.59
N ALA A 106 -23.02 -15.52 22.15
CA ALA A 106 -23.75 -16.58 22.86
C ALA A 106 -23.01 -17.93 22.90
N ASN A 107 -22.17 -18.19 21.90
CA ASN A 107 -21.38 -19.40 21.71
C ASN A 107 -19.86 -19.14 21.83
N ALA A 108 -19.45 -18.15 22.62
CA ALA A 108 -18.03 -17.88 22.87
C ALA A 108 -17.32 -19.09 23.50
N ASP A 109 -16.16 -19.48 22.97
CA ASP A 109 -15.28 -20.50 23.54
C ASP A 109 -14.65 -20.03 24.85
N PHE A 110 -14.28 -18.75 24.92
CA PHE A 110 -13.71 -18.13 26.12
C PHE A 110 -14.40 -16.80 26.43
N ILE A 111 -14.40 -16.44 27.72
CA ILE A 111 -14.72 -15.09 28.18
C ILE A 111 -13.57 -14.62 29.06
N VAL A 112 -12.87 -13.57 28.61
CA VAL A 112 -11.67 -13.04 29.26
C VAL A 112 -11.98 -11.68 29.89
N PRO A 113 -11.83 -11.50 31.22
CA PRO A 113 -11.90 -10.19 31.85
C PRO A 113 -10.64 -9.38 31.52
N VAL A 114 -10.79 -8.21 30.91
CA VAL A 114 -9.69 -7.30 30.58
C VAL A 114 -9.91 -5.95 31.25
N GLU A 115 -8.92 -5.48 32.02
CA GLU A 115 -8.97 -4.16 32.63
C GLU A 115 -8.60 -3.06 31.62
N ILE A 116 -9.48 -2.06 31.49
CA ILE A 116 -9.31 -0.87 30.67
C ILE A 116 -9.73 0.31 31.55
N ASP A 117 -8.80 1.23 31.80
CA ASP A 117 -9.03 2.47 32.56
C ASP A 117 -9.72 2.24 33.92
N GLY A 118 -9.28 1.21 34.66
CA GLY A 118 -9.82 0.82 35.97
C GLY A 118 -11.17 0.09 35.92
N THR A 119 -11.71 -0.16 34.73
CA THR A 119 -12.96 -0.91 34.51
C THR A 119 -12.67 -2.27 33.91
N VAL A 120 -13.30 -3.34 34.43
CA VAL A 120 -13.17 -4.69 33.86
C VAL A 120 -14.22 -4.87 32.76
N HIS A 121 -13.75 -5.12 31.55
CA HIS A 121 -14.58 -5.43 30.39
C HIS A 121 -14.50 -6.92 30.06
N GLN A 122 -15.65 -7.55 29.81
CA GLN A 122 -15.70 -8.94 29.35
C GLN A 122 -15.44 -9.00 27.84
N VAL A 123 -14.39 -9.72 27.46
CA VAL A 123 -14.05 -10.01 26.06
C VAL A 123 -14.52 -11.43 25.73
N TYR A 124 -15.35 -11.55 24.71
CA TYR A 124 -15.90 -12.82 24.21
C TYR A 124 -15.04 -13.29 23.05
N VAL A 125 -14.50 -14.50 23.14
CA VAL A 125 -13.54 -15.05 22.18
C VAL A 125 -14.12 -16.30 21.52
N LEU A 126 -14.08 -16.33 20.20
CA LEU A 126 -14.34 -17.51 19.39
C LEU A 126 -13.01 -18.09 18.89
N LYS A 127 -12.92 -19.41 18.86
CA LYS A 127 -11.77 -20.13 18.29
C LYS A 127 -11.97 -20.40 16.82
N ARG A 128 -10.96 -20.13 16.01
CA ARG A 128 -10.96 -20.57 14.60
C ARG A 128 -11.06 -22.11 14.56
N PRO A 129 -11.88 -22.70 13.69
CA PRO A 129 -11.90 -24.15 13.50
C PRO A 129 -10.49 -24.73 13.32
N HIS A 130 -10.29 -25.95 13.80
CA HIS A 130 -9.02 -26.68 13.71
C HIS A 130 -7.79 -26.04 14.40
N VAL A 131 -7.94 -24.91 15.12
CA VAL A 131 -6.82 -24.24 15.82
C VAL A 131 -6.10 -25.14 16.82
N ASP A 132 -6.83 -26.01 17.52
CA ASP A 132 -6.28 -26.98 18.47
C ASP A 132 -5.35 -28.00 17.78
N GLU A 133 -5.79 -28.50 16.63
CA GLU A 133 -5.08 -29.52 15.84
C GLU A 133 -3.84 -28.91 15.17
N PHE A 134 -3.99 -27.69 14.64
CA PHE A 134 -2.92 -26.88 14.09
C PHE A 134 -1.84 -26.57 15.14
N LEU A 135 -2.19 -25.97 16.28
CA LEU A 135 -1.21 -25.60 17.31
C LEU A 135 -0.45 -26.81 17.86
N LYS A 136 -1.16 -27.90 18.18
CA LYS A 136 -0.53 -29.16 18.61
C LYS A 136 0.51 -29.61 17.59
N LYS A 137 0.14 -29.60 16.31
CA LYS A 137 1.01 -30.06 15.22
C LYS A 137 2.19 -29.13 14.94
N MET A 138 1.99 -27.81 15.06
CA MET A 138 3.08 -26.86 14.90
C MET A 138 4.08 -26.95 16.06
N GLY A 139 3.63 -27.20 17.30
CA GLY A 139 4.50 -27.42 18.45
C GLY A 139 5.40 -28.65 18.34
N GLU A 140 4.97 -29.70 17.64
CA GLU A 140 5.81 -30.85 17.29
C GLU A 140 6.98 -30.44 16.36
N LEU A 141 6.71 -29.57 15.39
CA LEU A 141 7.59 -29.29 14.24
C LEU A 141 8.48 -28.04 14.40
N TYR A 142 8.01 -27.02 15.12
CA TYR A 142 8.61 -25.68 15.17
C TYR A 142 8.88 -25.18 16.60
N GLU A 143 9.84 -24.25 16.72
CA GLU A 143 9.92 -23.33 17.85
C GLU A 143 8.84 -22.25 17.64
N CYS A 144 7.65 -22.47 18.20
CA CYS A 144 6.52 -21.56 17.99
C CYS A 144 6.63 -20.32 18.88
N VAL A 145 6.33 -19.15 18.32
CA VAL A 145 6.31 -17.85 18.97
C VAL A 145 4.98 -17.18 18.66
N LEU A 146 4.22 -16.82 19.69
CA LEU A 146 3.06 -15.95 19.52
C LEU A 146 3.58 -14.53 19.28
N PHE A 147 3.19 -13.88 18.19
CA PHE A 147 3.52 -12.48 17.96
C PHE A 147 2.30 -11.75 17.40
N THR A 148 1.61 -10.98 18.26
CA THR A 148 0.40 -10.23 17.91
C THR A 148 0.65 -8.72 18.01
N ALA A 149 -0.11 -7.95 17.21
CA ALA A 149 -0.20 -6.50 17.34
C ALA A 149 -1.13 -6.04 18.49
N SER A 150 -1.70 -6.98 19.25
CA SER A 150 -2.53 -6.72 20.43
C SER A 150 -1.72 -6.52 21.72
N LEU A 151 -2.34 -5.87 22.71
CA LEU A 151 -1.75 -5.62 24.03
C LEU A 151 -1.73 -6.91 24.88
N ALA A 152 -0.65 -7.08 25.66
CA ALA A 152 -0.47 -8.23 26.55
C ALA A 152 -1.67 -8.50 27.47
N LYS A 153 -2.30 -7.44 28.02
CA LYS A 153 -3.43 -7.53 28.96
C LYS A 153 -4.67 -8.27 28.43
N TYR A 154 -4.78 -8.43 27.11
CA TYR A 154 -5.82 -9.23 26.45
C TYR A 154 -5.23 -10.51 25.86
N ALA A 155 -4.12 -10.40 25.13
CA ALA A 155 -3.57 -11.52 24.37
C ALA A 155 -2.94 -12.61 25.25
N ASP A 156 -2.40 -12.26 26.41
CA ASP A 156 -1.73 -13.22 27.31
C ASP A 156 -2.75 -14.16 28.00
N PRO A 157 -3.86 -13.69 28.59
CA PRO A 157 -4.94 -14.58 29.06
C PRO A 157 -5.61 -15.41 27.96
N VAL A 158 -5.78 -14.87 26.74
CA VAL A 158 -6.31 -15.65 25.61
C VAL A 158 -5.35 -16.78 25.24
N ALA A 159 -4.05 -16.50 25.18
CA ALA A 159 -3.04 -17.51 24.89
C ALA A 159 -2.95 -18.60 25.98
N ASP A 160 -3.19 -18.27 27.25
CA ASP A 160 -3.28 -19.25 28.34
C ASP A 160 -4.44 -20.24 28.20
N LEU A 161 -5.59 -19.77 27.69
CA LEU A 161 -6.77 -20.61 27.46
C LEU A 161 -6.68 -21.40 26.14
N LEU A 162 -6.02 -20.83 25.13
CA LEU A 162 -5.87 -21.42 23.80
C LEU A 162 -4.76 -22.48 23.74
N ASP A 163 -3.60 -22.24 24.36
CA ASP A 163 -2.40 -23.07 24.20
C ASP A 163 -2.37 -24.30 25.14
N LYS A 164 -3.29 -25.23 24.89
CA LYS A 164 -3.46 -26.47 25.66
C LYS A 164 -2.22 -27.38 25.73
N TRP A 165 -1.26 -27.21 24.82
CA TRP A 165 -0.05 -28.04 24.73
C TRP A 165 1.24 -27.30 25.07
N ASN A 166 1.16 -26.04 25.53
CA ASN A 166 2.32 -25.18 25.81
C ASN A 166 3.28 -25.15 24.61
N VAL A 167 2.71 -24.83 23.44
CA VAL A 167 3.34 -24.71 22.12
C VAL A 167 4.21 -23.46 22.07
N PHE A 168 3.72 -22.33 22.57
CA PHE A 168 4.41 -21.05 22.47
C PHE A 168 5.62 -20.97 23.42
N ARG A 169 6.82 -20.79 22.84
CA ARG A 169 8.09 -20.69 23.57
C ARG A 169 8.35 -19.29 24.11
N ALA A 170 7.76 -18.30 23.47
CA ALA A 170 7.71 -16.90 23.83
C ALA A 170 6.40 -16.29 23.31
N ARG A 171 5.96 -15.21 23.95
CA ARG A 171 4.84 -14.36 23.52
C ARG A 171 5.37 -12.94 23.33
N LEU A 172 5.08 -12.35 22.19
CA LEU A 172 5.46 -11.00 21.79
C LEU A 172 4.18 -10.23 21.47
N PHE A 173 4.05 -9.05 22.06
CA PHE A 173 2.86 -8.22 21.98
C PHE A 173 3.17 -6.92 21.24
N ARG A 174 2.20 -6.01 21.16
CA ARG A 174 2.31 -4.70 20.48
C ARG A 174 3.62 -3.96 20.73
N GLU A 175 4.12 -3.97 21.95
CA GLU A 175 5.33 -3.27 22.39
C GLU A 175 6.61 -3.84 21.74
N SER A 176 6.54 -5.05 21.18
CA SER A 176 7.61 -5.70 20.42
C SER A 176 7.57 -5.37 18.92
N CYS A 177 6.46 -4.82 18.42
CA CYS A 177 6.31 -4.40 17.03
C CYS A 177 7.09 -3.11 16.73
N VAL A 178 7.42 -2.90 15.46
CA VAL A 178 7.91 -1.62 14.92
C VAL A 178 6.73 -0.84 14.40
N TYR A 179 6.46 0.34 14.97
CA TYR A 179 5.47 1.24 14.40
C TYR A 179 6.01 1.87 13.10
N HIS A 180 5.41 1.53 11.96
CA HIS A 180 5.86 1.95 10.63
C HIS A 180 4.68 2.36 9.75
N ARG A 181 4.67 3.62 9.30
CA ARG A 181 3.65 4.19 8.39
C ARG A 181 2.20 3.95 8.87
N GLY A 182 1.97 4.03 10.19
CA GLY A 182 0.65 3.82 10.80
C GLY A 182 0.36 2.38 11.26
N ASN A 183 1.21 1.40 10.94
CA ASN A 183 0.99 -0.02 11.22
C ASN A 183 1.99 -0.58 12.23
N TYR A 184 1.60 -1.64 12.95
CA TYR A 184 2.49 -2.38 13.83
C TYR A 184 3.14 -3.55 13.08
N VAL A 185 4.43 -3.43 12.76
CA VAL A 185 5.18 -4.39 11.93
C VAL A 185 6.03 -5.33 12.79
N LYS A 186 5.91 -6.64 12.54
CA LYS A 186 6.61 -7.73 13.21
C LYS A 186 7.97 -7.97 12.55
N ASP A 187 8.95 -7.13 12.89
CA ASP A 187 10.30 -7.19 12.30
C ASP A 187 11.07 -8.45 12.73
N LEU A 188 11.07 -9.48 11.87
CA LEU A 188 11.65 -10.79 12.12
C LEU A 188 13.18 -10.74 12.38
N ASN A 189 13.90 -9.72 11.87
CA ASN A 189 15.33 -9.52 12.17
C ASN A 189 15.60 -9.36 13.68
N LYS A 190 14.62 -8.84 14.43
CA LYS A 190 14.77 -8.61 15.87
C LYS A 190 14.65 -9.89 16.70
N LEU A 191 14.14 -10.98 16.13
CA LEU A 191 13.89 -12.23 16.87
C LEU A 191 15.17 -12.94 17.31
N GLY A 192 16.33 -12.67 16.69
CA GLY A 192 17.57 -13.40 17.03
C GLY A 192 17.51 -14.86 16.61
N ARG A 193 16.95 -15.09 15.42
CA ARG A 193 16.92 -16.37 14.69
C ARG A 193 17.45 -16.11 13.29
N ASP A 194 17.99 -17.13 12.65
CA ASP A 194 18.37 -17.08 11.23
C ASP A 194 17.10 -16.85 10.39
N LEU A 195 17.03 -15.74 9.65
CA LEU A 195 15.87 -15.36 8.84
C LEU A 195 15.52 -16.43 7.77
N GLN A 196 16.49 -17.23 7.31
CA GLN A 196 16.22 -18.37 6.43
C GLN A 196 15.51 -19.53 7.17
N LYS A 197 15.33 -19.45 8.49
CA LYS A 197 14.68 -20.44 9.35
C LYS A 197 13.57 -19.82 10.19
N ILE A 198 12.97 -18.74 9.70
CA ILE A 198 11.73 -18.15 10.26
C ILE A 198 10.62 -18.27 9.21
N VAL A 199 9.42 -18.64 9.63
CA VAL A 199 8.18 -18.45 8.87
C VAL A 199 7.16 -17.72 9.75
N ILE A 200 6.34 -16.84 9.18
CA ILE A 200 5.26 -16.14 9.88
C ILE A 200 3.89 -16.50 9.27
N VAL A 201 2.88 -16.67 10.11
CA VAL A 201 1.47 -16.87 9.75
C VAL A 201 0.65 -15.74 10.35
N ASP A 202 -0.07 -15.01 9.50
CA ASP A 202 -0.67 -13.72 9.82
C ASP A 202 -1.70 -13.37 8.73
N ASN A 203 -2.85 -12.82 9.12
CA ASN A 203 -3.87 -12.36 8.17
C ASN A 203 -3.52 -11.00 7.53
N SER A 204 -2.67 -10.19 8.15
CA SER A 204 -2.43 -8.81 7.72
C SER A 204 -1.08 -8.63 6.99
N PRO A 205 -1.08 -8.29 5.68
CA PRO A 205 0.15 -7.97 4.95
C PRO A 205 0.96 -6.81 5.54
N ALA A 206 0.32 -5.93 6.32
CA ALA A 206 1.01 -4.87 7.03
C ALA A 206 1.90 -5.40 8.16
N SER A 207 1.49 -6.47 8.85
CA SER A 207 2.26 -7.09 9.96
C SER A 207 3.63 -7.58 9.53
N TYR A 208 3.76 -8.14 8.32
CA TYR A 208 5.01 -8.74 7.83
C TYR A 208 5.63 -7.99 6.63
N ILE A 209 5.27 -6.72 6.42
CA ILE A 209 5.71 -5.91 5.26
C ILE A 209 7.24 -5.82 5.07
N PHE A 210 8.04 -6.02 6.12
CA PHE A 210 9.51 -6.08 6.02
C PHE A 210 10.07 -7.44 5.58
N HIS A 211 9.27 -8.52 5.68
CA HIS A 211 9.68 -9.91 5.47
C HIS A 211 8.64 -10.73 4.67
N PRO A 212 8.13 -10.24 3.53
CA PRO A 212 7.07 -10.91 2.77
C PRO A 212 7.48 -12.31 2.28
N ASP A 213 8.77 -12.53 1.98
CA ASP A 213 9.31 -13.84 1.59
C ASP A 213 9.25 -14.90 2.70
N ASN A 214 9.05 -14.49 3.96
CA ASN A 214 8.92 -15.37 5.11
C ASN A 214 7.45 -15.63 5.51
N ALA A 215 6.49 -14.99 4.85
CA ALA A 215 5.09 -15.06 5.24
C ALA A 215 4.31 -16.16 4.51
N VAL A 216 3.47 -16.85 5.26
CA VAL A 216 2.34 -17.64 4.75
C VAL A 216 1.08 -16.84 5.11
N PRO A 217 0.49 -16.09 4.16
CA PRO A 217 -0.73 -15.34 4.42
C PRO A 217 -1.89 -16.29 4.70
N VAL A 218 -2.81 -15.85 5.55
CA VAL A 218 -4.12 -16.49 5.78
C VAL A 218 -5.22 -15.46 5.61
N LYS A 219 -6.47 -15.92 5.47
CA LYS A 219 -7.64 -15.03 5.50
C LYS A 219 -7.94 -14.60 6.93
N SER A 220 -8.46 -13.39 7.07
CA SER A 220 -9.07 -12.92 8.31
C SER A 220 -10.29 -13.75 8.67
N TRP A 221 -10.36 -14.26 9.90
CA TRP A 221 -11.44 -15.11 10.40
C TRP A 221 -12.23 -14.46 11.54
N PHE A 222 -13.55 -14.63 11.52
CA PHE A 222 -14.49 -13.94 12.42
C PHE A 222 -15.42 -14.93 13.13
N ASP A 223 -16.30 -15.61 12.40
CA ASP A 223 -17.31 -16.52 12.98
C ASP A 223 -17.66 -17.73 12.09
N ASP A 224 -16.97 -17.92 10.96
CA ASP A 224 -17.25 -19.03 10.03
C ASP A 224 -16.84 -20.38 10.63
N THR A 225 -17.84 -21.14 11.09
CA THR A 225 -17.68 -22.51 11.61
C THR A 225 -17.29 -23.55 10.55
N THR A 226 -17.32 -23.20 9.26
CA THR A 226 -16.95 -24.08 8.14
C THR A 226 -15.52 -23.83 7.62
N ASP A 227 -14.81 -22.86 8.18
CA ASP A 227 -13.40 -22.59 7.86
C ASP A 227 -12.52 -23.83 8.05
N SER A 228 -11.66 -24.11 7.07
CA SER A 228 -10.70 -25.22 7.09
C SER A 228 -9.25 -24.77 6.99
N GLU A 229 -8.98 -23.45 6.95
CA GLU A 229 -7.68 -22.94 6.50
C GLU A 229 -6.53 -23.40 7.40
N LEU A 230 -6.72 -23.40 8.73
CA LEU A 230 -5.71 -23.92 9.66
C LEU A 230 -5.45 -25.42 9.50
N LEU A 231 -6.46 -26.21 9.11
CA LEU A 231 -6.30 -27.64 8.82
C LEU A 231 -5.52 -27.85 7.50
N ASP A 232 -5.92 -27.13 6.45
CA ASP A 232 -5.33 -27.21 5.11
C ASP A 232 -3.87 -26.73 5.06
N LEU A 233 -3.46 -25.90 6.02
CA LEU A 233 -2.09 -25.45 6.19
C LEU A 233 -1.15 -26.48 6.85
N ILE A 234 -1.67 -27.47 7.59
CA ILE A 234 -0.83 -28.47 8.28
C ILE A 234 0.12 -29.21 7.31
N PRO A 235 -0.33 -29.77 6.17
CA PRO A 235 0.55 -30.44 5.21
C PRO A 235 1.62 -29.53 4.60
N LEU A 236 1.31 -28.24 4.43
CA LEU A 236 2.28 -27.24 3.97
C LEU A 236 3.39 -27.06 5.02
N PHE A 237 3.02 -26.85 6.29
CA PHE A 237 4.00 -26.67 7.36
C PHE A 237 4.79 -27.96 7.68
N GLU A 238 4.20 -29.15 7.52
CA GLU A 238 4.94 -30.41 7.55
C GLU A 238 6.01 -30.51 6.46
N LYS A 239 5.74 -30.00 5.25
CA LYS A 239 6.73 -29.93 4.17
C LYS A 239 7.80 -28.87 4.46
N LEU A 240 7.39 -27.67 4.87
CA LEU A 240 8.28 -26.55 5.21
C LEU A 240 9.22 -26.85 6.38
N SER A 241 8.87 -27.77 7.28
CA SER A 241 9.77 -28.16 8.37
C SER A 241 11.02 -28.91 7.89
N LYS A 242 10.93 -29.63 6.75
CA LYS A 242 11.93 -30.63 6.28
C LYS A 242 12.97 -30.10 5.28
N VAL A 243 12.80 -28.90 4.76
CA VAL A 243 13.69 -28.23 3.80
C VAL A 243 14.79 -27.42 4.51
N ASP A 244 15.84 -26.95 3.83
CA ASP A 244 16.90 -26.19 4.52
C ASP A 244 16.54 -24.72 4.80
N SER A 245 15.90 -24.04 3.84
CA SER A 245 15.51 -22.61 3.93
C SER A 245 13.99 -22.43 3.80
N LEU A 246 13.41 -21.66 4.72
CA LEU A 246 11.98 -21.33 4.86
C LEU A 246 11.49 -20.14 4.04
N GLN A 247 12.32 -19.56 3.16
CA GLN A 247 11.86 -18.52 2.25
C GLN A 247 10.74 -19.07 1.36
N TYR A 248 9.49 -18.75 1.71
CA TYR A 248 8.27 -19.35 1.19
C TYR A 248 8.10 -19.08 -0.31
N SER A 249 8.51 -17.90 -0.77
CA SER A 249 8.60 -17.56 -2.19
C SER A 249 9.58 -18.44 -2.97
N GLN A 250 10.72 -18.80 -2.38
CA GLN A 250 11.71 -19.70 -2.97
C GLN A 250 11.28 -21.17 -2.89
N GLN A 251 10.51 -21.56 -1.87
CA GLN A 251 9.91 -22.88 -1.72
C GLN A 251 8.90 -23.21 -2.83
N ARG A 252 8.24 -22.20 -3.41
CA ARG A 252 7.43 -22.36 -4.64
C ARG A 252 8.32 -22.63 -5.86
N ARG A 253 9.46 -21.93 -6.00
CA ARG A 253 10.41 -22.12 -7.13
C ARG A 253 10.91 -23.56 -7.30
N GLY A 254 10.98 -24.35 -6.22
CA GLY A 254 11.46 -25.74 -6.21
C GLY A 254 10.45 -26.83 -6.63
N ARG A 255 9.16 -26.50 -6.81
CA ARG A 255 8.15 -27.40 -7.42
C ARG A 255 7.15 -26.58 -8.24
N ASN A 256 7.43 -26.47 -9.54
CA ASN A 256 6.53 -25.98 -10.59
C ASN A 256 5.82 -24.65 -10.25
N SER A 257 6.60 -23.59 -10.01
CA SER A 257 6.08 -22.21 -9.95
C SER A 257 6.38 -21.35 -11.18
N CYS A 258 6.73 -21.98 -12.32
CA CYS A 258 6.24 -21.44 -13.59
C CYS A 258 4.77 -21.85 -13.73
N ASP A 259 4.49 -23.15 -13.74
CA ASP A 259 3.17 -23.73 -14.04
C ASP A 259 2.05 -23.51 -12.99
N LYS A 260 2.31 -22.76 -11.90
CA LYS A 260 1.32 -22.36 -10.88
C LYS A 260 1.40 -20.88 -10.47
N MET A 261 1.91 -20.03 -11.36
CA MET A 261 1.46 -18.63 -11.43
C MET A 261 0.35 -18.45 -12.48
N ASP A 262 0.15 -19.42 -13.37
CA ASP A 262 -0.78 -19.35 -14.50
C ASP A 262 -2.26 -19.57 -14.17
N THR A 263 -2.63 -20.12 -13.00
CA THR A 263 -4.01 -20.61 -12.79
C THR A 263 -5.08 -19.53 -12.68
N ASN A 264 -4.72 -18.30 -12.28
CA ASN A 264 -5.64 -17.17 -12.12
C ASN A 264 -5.12 -15.89 -12.81
N MET A 265 -4.29 -16.01 -13.85
CA MET A 265 -3.94 -14.86 -14.70
C MET A 265 -4.85 -14.84 -15.93
N ILE A 266 -5.39 -13.67 -16.26
CA ILE A 266 -6.11 -13.46 -17.52
C ILE A 266 -5.11 -13.62 -18.65
N SER A 267 -5.26 -14.70 -19.42
CA SER A 267 -4.50 -14.96 -20.63
C SER A 267 -4.99 -14.06 -21.76
N LEU A 268 -4.10 -13.23 -22.30
CA LEU A 268 -4.36 -12.32 -23.42
C LEU A 268 -3.51 -12.74 -24.62
N LYS A 269 -4.11 -12.83 -25.82
CA LYS A 269 -3.44 -13.26 -27.05
C LYS A 269 -2.39 -12.27 -27.58
N TRP A 270 -2.54 -10.98 -27.28
CA TRP A 270 -1.62 -9.96 -27.79
C TRP A 270 -0.23 -10.12 -27.19
N SER A 271 0.80 -9.99 -28.03
CA SER A 271 2.20 -10.10 -27.64
C SER A 271 3.00 -8.88 -28.09
N ARG A 272 3.91 -8.40 -27.23
CA ARG A 272 4.74 -7.22 -27.52
C ARG A 272 5.66 -7.48 -28.72
N PRO A 273 5.67 -6.60 -29.74
CA PRO A 273 6.63 -6.67 -30.85
C PRO A 273 8.07 -6.69 -30.35
N GLN A 274 8.94 -7.44 -31.03
CA GLN A 274 10.36 -7.53 -30.66
C GLN A 274 11.03 -6.16 -30.74
N THR A 275 11.32 -5.61 -29.56
CA THR A 275 11.77 -4.24 -29.30
C THR A 275 12.76 -4.29 -28.14
N THR A 276 13.58 -3.24 -27.99
CA THR A 276 14.44 -3.12 -26.80
C THR A 276 13.57 -3.11 -25.53
N TYR A 277 13.99 -3.84 -24.50
CA TYR A 277 13.32 -3.90 -23.20
C TYR A 277 14.34 -4.10 -22.08
N PRO A 278 14.27 -3.35 -20.97
CA PRO A 278 13.42 -2.17 -20.77
C PRO A 278 13.90 -0.96 -21.60
N LYS A 279 12.97 -0.22 -22.21
CA LYS A 279 13.23 1.02 -22.97
C LYS A 279 12.85 2.25 -22.17
N ILE A 280 13.66 3.32 -22.26
CA ILE A 280 13.28 4.66 -21.76
C ILE A 280 12.41 5.33 -22.83
N TRP A 281 11.21 5.74 -22.45
CA TRP A 281 10.20 6.34 -23.33
C TRP A 281 10.23 7.87 -23.31
N SER A 282 10.53 8.48 -22.16
CA SER A 282 10.71 9.93 -22.05
C SER A 282 11.57 10.32 -20.84
N ARG A 283 12.15 11.52 -20.93
CA ARG A 283 12.83 12.23 -19.84
C ARG A 283 12.18 13.60 -19.67
N PHE A 284 12.06 14.09 -18.45
CA PHE A 284 11.48 15.41 -18.16
C PHE A 284 12.04 15.99 -16.85
N TYR A 285 11.96 17.30 -16.71
CA TYR A 285 12.43 18.02 -15.54
C TYR A 285 11.25 18.48 -14.68
N ALA A 286 11.32 18.25 -13.38
CA ALA A 286 10.36 18.77 -12.40
C ALA A 286 11.07 19.05 -11.05
N THR A 287 10.40 19.76 -10.14
CA THR A 287 11.00 20.12 -8.85
C THR A 287 11.30 18.90 -7.98
N ASP A 288 12.39 18.93 -7.22
CA ASP A 288 12.68 17.87 -6.23
C ASP A 288 11.66 17.85 -5.08
N LEU A 289 11.73 16.84 -4.20
CA LEU A 289 10.92 16.75 -2.98
C LEU A 289 11.24 17.87 -1.99
N ASN A 290 12.52 18.14 -1.77
CA ASN A 290 13.01 18.96 -0.66
C ASN A 290 13.60 20.31 -1.11
N SER A 291 13.59 20.61 -2.41
CA SER A 291 14.09 21.87 -2.94
C SER A 291 13.27 22.37 -4.13
N LYS A 292 13.55 23.59 -4.59
CA LYS A 292 12.96 24.16 -5.81
C LYS A 292 13.76 23.79 -7.07
N ASP A 293 14.83 23.02 -6.93
CA ASP A 293 15.71 22.67 -8.04
C ASP A 293 14.99 21.72 -8.99
N LEU A 294 15.23 21.90 -10.28
CA LEU A 294 14.72 21.01 -11.31
C LEU A 294 15.64 19.80 -11.42
N ILE A 295 15.10 18.63 -11.12
CA ILE A 295 15.75 17.34 -11.28
C ILE A 295 15.14 16.59 -12.47
N GLU A 296 15.93 15.74 -13.11
CA GLU A 296 15.44 14.89 -14.19
C GLU A 296 14.70 13.67 -13.63
N TYR A 297 13.63 13.29 -14.32
CA TYR A 297 12.87 12.07 -14.13
C TYR A 297 12.81 11.32 -15.47
N ARG A 298 12.83 9.99 -15.42
CA ARG A 298 12.66 9.12 -16.60
C ARG A 298 11.38 8.30 -16.49
N ILE A 299 10.64 8.17 -17.59
CA ILE A 299 9.60 7.14 -17.76
C ILE A 299 10.15 6.06 -18.66
N GLN A 300 10.09 4.82 -18.20
CA GLN A 300 10.60 3.65 -18.90
C GLN A 300 9.66 2.46 -18.76
N ASP A 301 9.86 1.44 -19.59
CA ASP A 301 9.36 0.10 -19.32
C ASP A 301 9.73 -0.33 -17.89
N LEU A 302 8.76 -0.87 -17.17
CA LEU A 302 8.98 -1.45 -15.85
C LEU A 302 9.87 -2.70 -15.98
N PRO A 303 11.08 -2.74 -15.38
CA PRO A 303 11.91 -3.94 -15.42
C PRO A 303 11.22 -5.12 -14.70
N GLU A 304 11.42 -6.34 -15.19
CA GLU A 304 10.81 -7.56 -14.60
C GLU A 304 11.18 -7.75 -13.12
N SER A 305 12.39 -7.35 -12.72
CA SER A 305 12.85 -7.34 -11.33
C SER A 305 12.08 -6.38 -10.41
N ARG A 306 11.25 -5.48 -10.96
CA ARG A 306 10.47 -4.45 -10.24
C ARG A 306 8.96 -4.69 -10.33
N PHE A 307 8.52 -5.83 -10.85
CA PHE A 307 7.11 -6.16 -11.03
C PHE A 307 6.32 -6.14 -9.71
N GLU A 308 6.82 -6.78 -8.66
CA GLU A 308 6.11 -6.79 -7.37
C GLU A 308 6.17 -5.42 -6.67
N ASP A 309 7.28 -4.68 -6.76
CA ASP A 309 7.36 -3.28 -6.28
C ASP A 309 6.27 -2.38 -6.90
N ALA A 310 5.96 -2.58 -8.19
CA ALA A 310 4.90 -1.85 -8.87
C ALA A 310 3.49 -2.24 -8.37
N ILE A 311 3.26 -3.52 -8.06
CA ILE A 311 2.02 -3.98 -7.40
C ILE A 311 1.90 -3.34 -6.02
N GLN A 312 2.95 -3.40 -5.20
CA GLN A 312 2.97 -2.81 -3.86
C GLN A 312 2.77 -1.28 -3.90
N HIS A 313 3.32 -0.59 -4.91
CA HIS A 313 3.04 0.84 -5.14
C HIS A 313 1.56 1.10 -5.45
N MET A 314 0.91 0.26 -6.27
CA MET A 314 -0.52 0.38 -6.56
C MET A 314 -1.38 0.10 -5.33
N LEU A 315 -1.08 -0.94 -4.55
CA LEU A 315 -1.77 -1.22 -3.28
C LEU A 315 -1.65 -0.05 -2.29
N ALA A 316 -0.46 0.52 -2.15
CA ALA A 316 -0.20 1.62 -1.22
C ALA A 316 -0.83 2.96 -1.63
N ASN A 317 -0.91 3.25 -2.94
CA ASN A 317 -1.25 4.59 -3.45
C ASN A 317 -2.50 4.67 -4.34
N TYR A 318 -2.86 3.62 -5.09
CA TYR A 318 -3.93 3.66 -6.09
C TYR A 318 -5.30 3.34 -5.48
N LEU A 319 -5.47 2.17 -4.85
CA LEU A 319 -6.79 1.71 -4.37
C LEU A 319 -7.45 2.69 -3.41
N LYS A 320 -6.65 3.30 -2.53
CA LYS A 320 -7.09 4.31 -1.54
C LYS A 320 -7.61 5.61 -2.17
N ASP A 321 -7.24 5.87 -3.41
CA ASP A 321 -7.55 7.11 -4.13
C ASP A 321 -8.50 6.87 -5.33
N GLU A 322 -8.74 5.61 -5.73
CA GLU A 322 -9.69 5.22 -6.77
C GLU A 322 -11.14 5.53 -6.29
N PRO A 323 -11.93 6.35 -7.02
CA PRO A 323 -13.21 6.83 -6.50
C PRO A 323 -14.28 5.76 -6.21
N ILE A 324 -14.35 4.68 -6.98
CA ILE A 324 -15.35 3.62 -6.83
C ILE A 324 -14.94 2.69 -5.67
N THR A 325 -13.69 2.21 -5.66
CA THR A 325 -13.13 1.42 -4.55
C THR A 325 -13.30 2.15 -3.22
N ARG A 326 -13.02 3.45 -3.18
CA ARG A 326 -13.16 4.27 -1.95
C ARG A 326 -14.61 4.48 -1.51
N VAL A 327 -15.59 4.49 -2.40
CA VAL A 327 -17.02 4.62 -2.04
C VAL A 327 -17.59 3.30 -1.50
N LEU A 328 -17.07 2.18 -1.98
CA LEU A 328 -17.51 0.84 -1.60
C LEU A 328 -16.68 0.23 -0.45
N ASN A 329 -15.74 0.99 0.14
CA ASN A 329 -14.76 0.52 1.13
C ASN A 329 -13.93 -0.69 0.67
N GLY A 330 -13.66 -0.83 -0.64
CA GLY A 330 -12.93 -1.97 -1.20
C GLY A 330 -11.46 -2.07 -0.79
N CYS A 331 -10.91 -1.09 -0.07
CA CYS A 331 -9.61 -1.22 0.59
C CYS A 331 -9.65 -2.15 1.82
N ASP A 332 -10.85 -2.49 2.30
CA ASP A 332 -11.09 -3.37 3.45
C ASP A 332 -11.57 -4.77 2.99
N ASP A 333 -11.71 -4.99 1.67
CA ASP A 333 -12.12 -6.25 1.03
C ASP A 333 -10.90 -6.96 0.44
N GLU A 334 -10.43 -8.02 1.12
CA GLU A 334 -9.30 -8.86 0.69
C GLU A 334 -9.49 -9.44 -0.73
N GLN A 335 -10.72 -9.80 -1.08
CA GLN A 335 -11.01 -10.38 -2.39
C GLN A 335 -11.00 -9.32 -3.48
N HIS A 336 -11.50 -8.10 -3.22
CA HIS A 336 -11.37 -6.97 -4.14
C HIS A 336 -9.90 -6.61 -4.42
N ILE A 337 -9.07 -6.64 -3.37
CA ILE A 337 -7.62 -6.43 -3.47
C ILE A 337 -6.97 -7.54 -4.32
N SER A 338 -7.34 -8.80 -4.09
CA SER A 338 -6.88 -9.95 -4.86
C SER A 338 -7.26 -9.84 -6.34
N ASP A 339 -8.52 -9.51 -6.63
CA ASP A 339 -9.03 -9.36 -8.00
C ASP A 339 -8.27 -8.23 -8.75
N TYR A 340 -7.98 -7.11 -8.09
CA TYR A 340 -7.14 -6.05 -8.66
C TYR A 340 -5.73 -6.54 -9.00
N CYS A 341 -5.13 -7.36 -8.13
CA CYS A 341 -3.81 -7.94 -8.37
C CYS A 341 -3.77 -8.91 -9.55
N ILE A 342 -4.87 -9.62 -9.85
CA ILE A 342 -5.01 -10.44 -11.06
C ILE A 342 -4.90 -9.56 -12.32
N GLY A 343 -5.72 -8.51 -12.41
CA GLY A 343 -5.72 -7.61 -13.57
C GLY A 343 -4.38 -6.89 -13.80
N TRP A 344 -3.72 -6.48 -12.73
CA TRP A 344 -2.38 -5.90 -12.81
C TRP A 344 -1.32 -6.92 -13.24
N ARG A 345 -1.34 -8.16 -12.73
CA ARG A 345 -0.39 -9.21 -13.16
C ARG A 345 -0.57 -9.58 -14.63
N SER A 346 -1.80 -9.62 -15.13
CA SER A 346 -2.06 -9.79 -16.58
C SER A 346 -1.54 -8.63 -17.43
N SER A 347 -1.60 -7.40 -16.93
CA SER A 347 -0.98 -6.24 -17.59
C SER A 347 0.56 -6.36 -17.64
N LEU A 348 1.19 -6.88 -16.57
CA LEU A 348 2.64 -7.10 -16.50
C LEU A 348 3.11 -8.15 -17.52
N ALA A 349 2.32 -9.20 -17.77
CA ALA A 349 2.66 -10.26 -18.75
C ALA A 349 2.84 -9.72 -20.18
N GLN A 350 2.06 -8.70 -20.57
CA GLN A 350 2.20 -8.05 -21.88
C GLN A 350 3.42 -7.12 -21.99
N LYS A 351 4.14 -6.85 -20.88
CA LYS A 351 5.32 -5.96 -20.83
C LYS A 351 5.04 -4.56 -21.39
N THR A 352 3.86 -3.99 -21.12
CA THR A 352 3.45 -2.63 -21.54
C THR A 352 3.35 -1.64 -20.37
N VAL A 353 3.48 -2.12 -19.15
CA VAL A 353 3.50 -1.32 -17.91
C VAL A 353 4.76 -0.46 -17.88
N VAL A 354 4.58 0.83 -17.55
CA VAL A 354 5.68 1.79 -17.44
C VAL A 354 5.79 2.38 -16.03
N VAL A 355 7.01 2.74 -15.66
CA VAL A 355 7.39 3.26 -14.35
C VAL A 355 8.11 4.59 -14.51
N CYS A 356 7.90 5.49 -13.53
CA CYS A 356 8.65 6.73 -13.40
C CYS A 356 9.66 6.57 -12.27
N PHE A 357 10.92 6.95 -12.56
CA PHE A 357 11.99 7.04 -11.58
C PHE A 357 12.54 8.47 -11.57
N LYS A 358 13.02 8.92 -10.41
CA LYS A 358 13.96 10.05 -10.33
C LYS A 358 15.29 9.62 -10.94
N GLU A 359 16.00 10.50 -11.64
CA GLU A 359 17.33 10.17 -12.15
C GLU A 359 18.31 9.89 -11.01
N ASP A 360 19.25 8.97 -11.23
CA ASP A 360 20.15 8.41 -10.22
C ASP A 360 19.45 7.76 -9.00
N SER A 361 18.18 7.37 -9.16
CA SER A 361 17.40 6.66 -8.15
C SER A 361 16.62 5.47 -8.74
N ASP A 362 16.42 4.46 -7.89
CA ASP A 362 15.57 3.29 -8.12
C ASP A 362 14.22 3.38 -7.38
N GLU A 363 13.93 4.50 -6.71
CA GLU A 363 12.65 4.75 -6.07
C GLU A 363 11.53 4.95 -7.12
N ILE A 364 10.50 4.11 -7.05
CA ILE A 364 9.28 4.28 -7.87
C ILE A 364 8.58 5.59 -7.47
N VAL A 365 8.60 6.54 -8.39
CA VAL A 365 7.88 7.83 -8.28
C VAL A 365 6.39 7.64 -8.64
N GLY A 366 6.13 6.73 -9.57
CA GLY A 366 4.81 6.33 -10.01
C GLY A 366 4.86 5.21 -11.03
N VAL A 367 3.70 4.69 -11.39
CA VAL A 367 3.52 3.63 -12.39
C VAL A 367 2.25 3.87 -13.19
N ASN A 368 2.24 3.39 -14.44
CA ASN A 368 1.03 3.28 -15.23
C ASN A 368 0.91 1.86 -15.79
N PHE A 369 -0.06 1.11 -15.26
CA PHE A 369 -0.42 -0.21 -15.74
C PHE A 369 -1.19 -0.05 -17.04
N ASN A 370 -0.47 -0.13 -18.16
CA ASN A 370 -1.07 -0.22 -19.49
C ASN A 370 -1.31 -1.69 -19.84
N PHE A 371 -2.17 -1.92 -20.82
CA PHE A 371 -2.35 -3.20 -21.48
C PHE A 371 -2.85 -2.94 -22.91
N VAL A 372 -2.71 -3.90 -23.81
CA VAL A 372 -3.33 -3.85 -25.14
C VAL A 372 -4.65 -4.59 -25.10
N GLN A 373 -5.69 -3.87 -25.49
CA GLN A 373 -7.06 -4.34 -25.64
C GLN A 373 -7.26 -4.74 -27.11
N SER A 374 -7.61 -6.00 -27.39
CA SER A 374 -7.90 -6.49 -28.74
C SER A 374 -9.39 -6.78 -28.91
N LYS A 375 -9.93 -6.64 -30.12
CA LYS A 375 -11.36 -6.81 -30.41
C LYS A 375 -11.86 -8.23 -30.15
N GLU A 376 -11.02 -9.22 -30.44
CA GLU A 376 -11.30 -10.66 -30.27
C GLU A 376 -10.70 -11.23 -28.96
N ASP A 377 -10.25 -10.35 -28.06
CA ASP A 377 -9.70 -10.70 -26.75
C ASP A 377 -9.86 -9.54 -25.75
N ASN A 378 -11.06 -9.44 -25.16
CA ASN A 378 -11.43 -8.33 -24.28
C ASN A 378 -10.90 -8.55 -22.85
N PHE A 379 -10.01 -7.67 -22.40
CA PHE A 379 -9.46 -7.71 -21.03
C PHE A 379 -10.56 -7.54 -19.98
N PHE A 380 -11.49 -6.60 -20.15
CA PHE A 380 -12.48 -6.29 -19.12
C PHE A 380 -13.56 -7.37 -18.97
N GLU A 381 -13.92 -8.07 -20.05
CA GLU A 381 -14.80 -9.25 -19.99
C GLU A 381 -14.12 -10.38 -19.21
N LYS A 382 -12.91 -10.78 -19.62
CA LYS A 382 -12.14 -11.81 -18.91
C LYS A 382 -11.78 -11.42 -17.48
N TYR A 383 -11.58 -10.12 -17.22
CA TYR A 383 -11.39 -9.59 -15.88
C TYR A 383 -12.63 -9.81 -15.03
N LYS A 384 -13.82 -9.43 -15.52
CA LYS A 384 -15.09 -9.68 -14.84
C LYS A 384 -15.28 -11.18 -14.57
N ASP A 385 -15.02 -12.05 -15.54
CA ASP A 385 -15.12 -13.51 -15.39
C ASP A 385 -14.11 -14.09 -14.38
N SER A 386 -13.05 -13.36 -14.05
CA SER A 386 -12.02 -13.73 -13.07
C SER A 386 -12.24 -13.08 -11.69
N CYS A 387 -13.24 -12.21 -11.53
CA CYS A 387 -13.56 -11.55 -10.27
C CYS A 387 -14.36 -12.46 -9.34
N SER A 388 -14.26 -12.21 -8.03
CA SER A 388 -15.11 -12.87 -7.03
C SER A 388 -15.55 -11.97 -5.87
N SER A 389 -15.05 -10.73 -5.77
CA SER A 389 -15.68 -9.70 -4.92
C SER A 389 -16.83 -9.00 -5.64
N GLU A 390 -17.94 -8.81 -4.93
CA GLU A 390 -19.08 -7.99 -5.37
C GLU A 390 -18.64 -6.55 -5.71
N ILE A 391 -17.63 -6.02 -5.01
CA ILE A 391 -17.08 -4.68 -5.26
C ILE A 391 -16.40 -4.65 -6.63
N THR A 392 -15.64 -5.68 -6.98
CA THR A 392 -14.97 -5.77 -8.29
C THR A 392 -15.99 -6.00 -9.41
N GLU A 393 -17.05 -6.77 -9.18
CA GLU A 393 -18.13 -6.95 -10.14
C GLU A 393 -18.83 -5.61 -10.43
N ILE A 394 -19.22 -4.86 -9.40
CA ILE A 394 -19.83 -3.52 -9.54
C ILE A 394 -18.89 -2.56 -10.28
N LEU A 395 -17.60 -2.59 -9.98
CA LEU A 395 -16.59 -1.77 -10.65
C LEU A 395 -16.45 -2.15 -12.13
N SER A 396 -16.44 -3.45 -12.44
CA SER A 396 -16.39 -3.97 -13.81
C SER A 396 -17.63 -3.59 -14.62
N ASP A 397 -18.82 -3.64 -14.01
CA ASP A 397 -20.07 -3.19 -14.63
C ASP A 397 -20.06 -1.68 -14.91
N ILE A 398 -19.58 -0.86 -13.97
CA ILE A 398 -19.42 0.59 -14.17
C ILE A 398 -18.47 0.88 -15.35
N ILE A 399 -17.37 0.13 -15.46
CA ILE A 399 -16.36 0.29 -16.51
C ILE A 399 -16.84 -0.26 -17.86
N SER A 400 -17.73 -1.26 -17.88
CA SER A 400 -18.27 -1.81 -19.12
C SER A 400 -19.33 -0.91 -19.78
N ILE A 401 -20.13 -0.17 -18.99
CA ILE A 401 -21.22 0.69 -19.51
C ILE A 401 -20.75 1.72 -20.56
N PRO A 402 -19.61 2.43 -20.40
CA PRO A 402 -19.08 3.27 -21.47
C PRO A 402 -18.82 2.52 -22.78
N TYR A 403 -18.32 1.29 -22.72
CA TYR A 403 -18.01 0.46 -23.89
C TYR A 403 -19.25 -0.19 -24.53
N THR A 404 -20.30 -0.49 -23.78
CA THR A 404 -21.57 -0.97 -24.37
C THR A 404 -22.30 0.11 -25.17
N ASN A 405 -22.02 1.38 -24.89
CA ASN A 405 -22.60 2.54 -25.56
C ASN A 405 -21.67 3.17 -26.61
N PHE A 406 -20.38 2.82 -26.62
CA PHE A 406 -19.39 3.30 -27.59
C PHE A 406 -18.35 2.21 -27.88
N ASP A 407 -18.33 1.73 -29.13
CA ASP A 407 -17.32 0.80 -29.61
C ASP A 407 -16.11 1.55 -30.22
N PRO A 408 -14.96 1.64 -29.51
CA PRO A 408 -13.76 2.30 -30.04
C PRO A 408 -13.16 1.56 -31.25
N PHE A 409 -13.35 0.25 -31.39
CA PHE A 409 -12.81 -0.52 -32.51
C PHE A 409 -13.48 -0.10 -33.82
N THR A 410 -14.81 -0.01 -33.81
CA THR A 410 -15.58 0.45 -34.97
C THR A 410 -15.43 1.96 -35.20
N HIS A 411 -15.40 2.78 -34.14
CA HIS A 411 -15.23 4.23 -34.30
C HIS A 411 -13.89 4.62 -34.94
N TYR A 412 -12.78 4.05 -34.45
CA TYR A 412 -11.42 4.39 -34.90
C TYR A 412 -10.89 3.49 -36.02
N GLY A 413 -11.64 2.46 -36.44
CA GLY A 413 -11.19 1.51 -37.46
C GLY A 413 -9.95 0.71 -37.05
N VAL A 414 -9.93 0.25 -35.78
CA VAL A 414 -8.82 -0.50 -35.17
C VAL A 414 -9.28 -1.87 -34.70
N THR A 415 -8.36 -2.84 -34.69
CA THR A 415 -8.53 -4.14 -34.02
C THR A 415 -7.94 -4.14 -32.61
N GLU A 416 -6.99 -3.24 -32.32
CA GLU A 416 -6.21 -3.22 -31.10
C GLU A 416 -5.86 -1.79 -30.68
N PHE A 417 -5.80 -1.52 -29.38
CA PHE A 417 -5.36 -0.23 -28.84
C PHE A 417 -4.71 -0.34 -27.46
N LEU A 418 -3.88 0.66 -27.12
CA LEU A 418 -3.28 0.75 -25.78
C LEU A 418 -4.28 1.33 -24.78
N ALA A 419 -4.72 0.49 -23.85
CA ALA A 419 -5.59 0.82 -22.73
C ALA A 419 -4.79 0.85 -21.41
N SER A 420 -5.47 1.03 -20.29
CA SER A 420 -4.82 1.05 -18.98
C SER A 420 -5.75 0.66 -17.83
N PHE A 421 -5.17 -0.08 -16.88
CA PHE A 421 -5.79 -0.55 -15.65
C PHE A 421 -5.15 0.13 -14.42
N GLY A 422 -5.02 1.45 -14.49
CA GLY A 422 -4.59 2.30 -13.38
C GLY A 422 -3.30 3.09 -13.63
N LEU A 423 -3.27 4.30 -13.07
CA LEU A 423 -2.13 5.22 -13.08
C LEU A 423 -2.00 5.80 -11.68
N SER A 424 -0.83 5.63 -11.07
CA SER A 424 -0.58 6.06 -9.69
C SER A 424 0.74 6.80 -9.56
N VAL A 425 0.71 7.95 -8.87
CA VAL A 425 1.90 8.72 -8.47
C VAL A 425 1.89 8.80 -6.94
N ASP A 426 3.04 8.49 -6.32
CA ASP A 426 3.21 8.56 -4.87
C ASP A 426 2.84 9.96 -4.36
N LYS A 427 2.10 10.00 -3.24
CA LYS A 427 1.58 11.22 -2.61
C LYS A 427 2.64 12.32 -2.46
N LYS A 428 3.90 12.00 -2.14
CA LYS A 428 4.98 13.01 -1.99
C LYS A 428 5.43 13.66 -3.30
N TYR A 429 5.32 12.95 -4.42
CA TYR A 429 5.72 13.43 -5.75
C TYR A 429 4.59 14.15 -6.51
N ARG A 430 3.37 14.21 -5.98
CA ARG A 430 2.23 14.89 -6.63
C ARG A 430 2.48 16.39 -6.84
N GLY A 431 1.66 17.02 -7.69
CA GLY A 431 1.80 18.42 -8.11
C GLY A 431 2.81 18.65 -9.25
N ARG A 432 3.70 17.69 -9.54
CA ARG A 432 4.82 17.81 -10.50
C ARG A 432 4.50 17.44 -11.95
N GLY A 433 3.22 17.34 -12.32
CA GLY A 433 2.80 17.01 -13.70
C GLY A 433 3.04 15.56 -14.17
N ILE A 434 3.71 14.72 -13.38
CA ILE A 434 4.13 13.33 -13.72
C ILE A 434 3.02 12.49 -14.35
N GLY A 435 1.77 12.61 -13.88
CA GLY A 435 0.63 11.88 -14.45
C GLY A 435 0.34 12.21 -15.92
N ALA A 436 0.57 13.46 -16.36
CA ALA A 436 0.48 13.82 -17.78
C ALA A 436 1.70 13.33 -18.57
N HIS A 437 2.89 13.25 -17.96
CA HIS A 437 4.07 12.67 -18.60
C HIS A 437 3.90 11.17 -18.90
N PHE A 438 3.24 10.40 -18.02
CA PHE A 438 2.86 9.02 -18.31
C PHE A 438 1.96 8.90 -19.54
N LEU A 439 0.92 9.72 -19.62
CA LEU A 439 -0.01 9.70 -20.75
C LEU A 439 0.66 10.17 -22.05
N ASN A 440 1.55 11.16 -22.00
CA ASN A 440 2.37 11.57 -23.14
C ASN A 440 3.32 10.46 -23.62
N ALA A 441 3.91 9.67 -22.72
CA ALA A 441 4.79 8.56 -23.08
C ALA A 441 4.07 7.48 -23.90
N ARG A 442 2.74 7.29 -23.69
CA ARG A 442 1.93 6.35 -24.46
C ARG A 442 1.97 6.59 -25.96
N LYS A 443 2.16 7.84 -26.41
CA LYS A 443 2.28 8.13 -27.85
C LYS A 443 3.47 7.39 -28.46
N SER A 444 4.63 7.43 -27.81
CA SER A 444 5.83 6.72 -28.27
C SER A 444 5.71 5.21 -28.11
N ILE A 445 5.05 4.73 -27.05
CA ILE A 445 4.75 3.30 -26.86
C ILE A 445 3.88 2.77 -28.00
N CYS A 446 2.78 3.45 -28.33
CA CYS A 446 1.91 3.06 -29.43
C CYS A 446 2.62 3.10 -30.79
N GLN A 447 3.46 4.11 -31.03
CA GLN A 447 4.27 4.19 -32.26
C GLN A 447 5.23 3.00 -32.40
N GLU A 448 5.88 2.57 -31.32
CA GLU A 448 6.74 1.38 -31.33
C GLU A 448 5.95 0.09 -31.55
N PHE A 449 4.77 -0.04 -30.92
CA PHE A 449 3.96 -1.25 -30.96
C PHE A 449 3.04 -1.32 -32.19
N GLY A 450 3.03 -0.31 -33.07
CA GLY A 450 2.16 -0.26 -34.25
C GLY A 450 0.69 0.05 -33.94
N LEU A 451 0.37 0.50 -32.72
CA LEU A 451 -0.99 0.80 -32.27
C LEU A 451 -1.41 2.19 -32.75
N LYS A 452 -2.58 2.28 -33.40
CA LYS A 452 -3.07 3.54 -34.00
C LYS A 452 -3.70 4.51 -33.00
N ILE A 453 -4.16 4.04 -31.86
CA ILE A 453 -4.76 4.88 -30.80
C ILE A 453 -4.29 4.39 -29.41
N THR A 454 -4.33 5.30 -28.43
CA THR A 454 -4.51 4.91 -27.02
C THR A 454 -5.88 5.40 -26.56
N HIS A 455 -6.61 4.59 -25.81
CA HIS A 455 -7.99 4.86 -25.40
C HIS A 455 -8.19 4.34 -23.98
N THR A 456 -8.79 5.12 -23.08
CA THR A 456 -8.85 4.79 -21.65
C THR A 456 -10.05 5.43 -20.97
N ILE A 457 -10.59 4.72 -19.97
CA ILE A 457 -11.57 5.24 -19.04
C ILE A 457 -10.84 5.99 -17.91
N PHE A 458 -11.25 7.23 -17.67
CA PHE A 458 -10.73 8.06 -16.59
C PHE A 458 -11.83 8.33 -15.56
N THR A 459 -11.68 7.76 -14.35
CA THR A 459 -12.69 7.80 -13.28
C THR A 459 -12.58 9.01 -12.34
N SER A 460 -11.55 9.87 -12.48
CA SER A 460 -11.28 10.95 -11.53
C SER A 460 -11.01 12.31 -12.19
N ASN A 461 -11.38 13.39 -11.50
CA ASN A 461 -11.07 14.76 -11.94
C ASN A 461 -9.56 15.04 -12.08
N PHE A 462 -8.70 14.30 -11.36
CA PHE A 462 -7.25 14.42 -11.48
C PHE A 462 -6.72 13.73 -12.75
N SER A 463 -7.23 12.53 -13.04
CA SER A 463 -6.82 11.78 -14.23
C SER A 463 -7.36 12.41 -15.52
N ASN A 464 -8.62 12.88 -15.53
CA ASN A 464 -9.20 13.71 -16.62
C ASN A 464 -8.29 14.90 -16.95
N LYS A 465 -7.90 15.71 -15.94
CA LYS A 465 -6.99 16.85 -16.13
C LYS A 465 -5.60 16.48 -16.63
N ASN A 466 -5.12 15.25 -16.37
CA ASN A 466 -3.86 14.77 -16.93
C ASN A 466 -4.02 14.34 -18.39
N ALA A 467 -5.15 13.72 -18.74
CA ALA A 467 -5.49 13.32 -20.11
C ALA A 467 -5.66 14.55 -21.02
N ASP A 468 -6.39 15.56 -20.56
CA ASP A 468 -6.56 16.84 -21.27
C ASP A 468 -5.19 17.51 -21.54
N LYS A 469 -4.29 17.53 -20.55
CA LYS A 469 -2.90 18.04 -20.67
C LYS A 469 -2.03 17.20 -21.61
N ALA A 470 -2.32 15.91 -21.75
CA ALA A 470 -1.62 15.02 -22.68
C ALA A 470 -2.23 15.05 -24.10
N GLY A 471 -3.28 15.86 -24.33
CA GLY A 471 -3.93 15.98 -25.64
C GLY A 471 -4.85 14.81 -25.99
N PHE A 472 -5.46 14.17 -24.99
CA PHE A 472 -6.56 13.23 -25.20
C PHE A 472 -7.86 14.01 -25.51
N GLN A 473 -8.66 13.49 -26.43
CA GLN A 473 -10.00 13.99 -26.74
C GLN A 473 -11.04 13.16 -25.99
N THR A 474 -12.16 13.77 -25.59
CA THR A 474 -13.25 13.04 -24.93
C THR A 474 -14.24 12.53 -25.97
N ASP A 475 -14.35 11.21 -26.10
CA ASP A 475 -15.38 10.56 -26.92
C ASP A 475 -16.75 10.69 -26.23
N HIS A 476 -16.82 10.31 -24.95
CA HIS A 476 -18.05 10.31 -24.17
C HIS A 476 -17.84 10.68 -22.70
N ASN A 477 -18.88 11.23 -22.08
CA ASN A 477 -18.94 11.61 -20.67
C ASN A 477 -20.11 10.90 -19.98
N TYR A 478 -19.81 10.11 -18.94
CA TYR A 478 -20.79 9.42 -18.11
C TYR A 478 -20.74 9.97 -16.68
N HIS A 479 -21.91 10.08 -16.05
CA HIS A 479 -22.04 10.43 -14.64
C HIS A 479 -22.68 9.26 -13.89
N LEU A 480 -22.05 8.76 -12.81
CA LEU A 480 -22.56 7.60 -12.07
C LEU A 480 -24.00 7.76 -11.58
N LYS A 481 -24.39 8.98 -11.19
CA LYS A 481 -25.76 9.33 -10.80
C LYS A 481 -26.84 9.00 -11.84
N ASN A 482 -26.47 8.91 -13.13
CA ASN A 482 -27.39 8.65 -14.23
C ASN A 482 -27.48 7.15 -14.59
N ILE A 483 -26.72 6.28 -13.94
CA ILE A 483 -26.74 4.83 -14.21
C ILE A 483 -27.87 4.19 -13.41
N THR A 484 -28.88 3.67 -14.11
CA THR A 484 -30.15 3.22 -13.53
C THR A 484 -29.97 2.17 -12.43
N ASN A 485 -29.04 1.23 -12.60
CA ASN A 485 -28.88 0.05 -11.74
C ASN A 485 -27.81 0.20 -10.64
N LEU A 486 -27.24 1.39 -10.45
CA LEU A 486 -26.18 1.60 -9.44
C LEU A 486 -26.71 1.61 -8.00
N LYS A 487 -25.94 1.06 -7.05
CA LYS A 487 -26.18 1.21 -5.59
C LYS A 487 -26.30 2.70 -5.23
N THR A 488 -27.21 3.06 -4.33
CA THR A 488 -27.57 4.46 -4.00
C THR A 488 -26.36 5.31 -3.58
N CYS A 489 -25.45 4.75 -2.77
CA CYS A 489 -24.22 5.41 -2.34
C CYS A 489 -23.32 5.89 -3.50
N LEU A 490 -23.27 5.15 -4.61
CA LEU A 490 -22.49 5.53 -5.79
C LEU A 490 -23.18 6.64 -6.61
N LYS A 491 -24.51 6.71 -6.57
CA LYS A 491 -25.28 7.78 -7.25
C LYS A 491 -25.08 9.13 -6.57
N GLU A 492 -25.02 9.15 -5.24
CA GLU A 492 -24.78 10.37 -4.46
C GLU A 492 -23.38 10.94 -4.67
N TYR A 493 -22.39 10.09 -4.95
CA TYR A 493 -20.97 10.48 -5.04
C TYR A 493 -20.58 11.27 -6.31
N GLY A 494 -21.48 11.37 -7.30
CA GLY A 494 -21.35 12.32 -8.42
C GLY A 494 -20.16 12.12 -9.37
N VAL A 495 -19.48 10.97 -9.32
CA VAL A 495 -18.26 10.68 -10.11
C VAL A 495 -18.51 10.88 -11.60
N LYS A 496 -17.57 11.57 -12.26
CA LYS A 496 -17.54 11.82 -13.70
C LYS A 496 -16.53 10.89 -14.35
N ILE A 497 -17.03 9.98 -15.20
CA ILE A 497 -16.25 9.01 -15.95
C ILE A 497 -16.12 9.53 -17.37
N LEU A 498 -14.91 9.80 -17.82
CA LEU A 498 -14.63 10.17 -19.20
C LEU A 498 -14.05 8.99 -19.97
N LEU A 499 -14.62 8.76 -21.15
CA LEU A 499 -14.04 7.91 -22.18
C LEU A 499 -13.19 8.83 -23.08
N GLN A 500 -11.88 8.64 -23.10
CA GLN A 500 -10.99 9.52 -23.83
C GLN A 500 -9.95 8.75 -24.66
N ALA A 501 -9.68 9.27 -25.86
CA ALA A 501 -8.74 8.72 -26.82
C ALA A 501 -7.66 9.71 -27.23
N GLN A 502 -6.56 9.18 -27.77
CA GLN A 502 -5.59 9.92 -28.56
C GLN A 502 -5.19 9.11 -29.78
N GLU A 503 -5.44 9.66 -30.97
CA GLU A 503 -4.94 9.13 -32.23
C GLU A 503 -3.42 9.32 -32.38
N ILE A 504 -2.77 8.30 -32.93
CA ILE A 504 -1.33 8.23 -33.11
C ILE A 504 -1.01 8.52 -34.57
N ALA A 505 -0.61 9.76 -34.84
CA ALA A 505 -0.17 10.17 -36.17
C ALA A 505 0.90 9.23 -36.72
N SER A 506 0.64 8.67 -37.90
CA SER A 506 1.58 7.80 -38.62
C SER A 506 2.90 8.53 -38.90
N PRO A 507 4.07 7.88 -38.83
CA PRO A 507 5.36 8.53 -39.12
C PRO A 507 5.43 9.22 -40.50
N ASN A 508 4.66 8.74 -41.47
CA ASN A 508 4.57 9.29 -42.82
C ASN A 508 3.62 10.50 -42.96
N GLN A 509 2.88 10.90 -41.91
CA GLN A 509 2.08 12.13 -41.90
C GLN A 509 2.89 13.32 -41.35
N ARG A 510 4.00 13.65 -42.01
CA ARG A 510 4.60 14.99 -41.88
C ARG A 510 3.80 15.99 -42.71
N MET A 511 3.01 16.82 -42.02
CA MET A 511 2.54 18.15 -42.44
C MET A 511 1.95 18.28 -43.86
N ASN A 512 0.63 18.15 -43.96
CA ASN A 512 -0.17 18.84 -44.98
C ASN A 512 -1.24 19.74 -44.32
N TYR A 513 -0.81 20.57 -43.36
CA TYR A 513 -1.60 21.69 -42.83
C TYR A 513 -1.06 23.02 -43.37
N SER A 514 -1.13 23.19 -44.69
CA SER A 514 -0.82 24.44 -45.38
C SER A 514 -1.81 24.77 -46.51
N GLN A 515 -3.11 24.54 -46.28
CA GLN A 515 -4.18 25.28 -46.97
C GLN A 515 -5.53 25.13 -46.23
N GLY A 516 -6.23 26.25 -46.04
CA GLY A 516 -7.67 26.23 -45.74
C GLY A 516 -8.13 26.36 -44.29
N LYS A 517 -7.87 27.52 -43.65
CA LYS A 517 -8.93 28.51 -43.26
C LYS A 517 -8.43 29.49 -42.21
N SER A 518 -8.45 30.77 -42.57
CA SER A 518 -8.34 31.89 -41.65
C SER A 518 -9.60 32.04 -40.80
N ARG A 519 -9.43 32.31 -39.50
CA ARG A 519 -10.31 33.16 -38.66
C ARG A 519 -9.70 33.42 -37.28
N LEU A 520 -8.95 34.53 -37.21
CA LEU A 520 -8.93 35.53 -36.15
C LEU A 520 -9.20 35.07 -34.69
N PHE A 521 -8.15 35.12 -33.87
CA PHE A 521 -8.23 35.57 -32.48
C PHE A 521 -7.43 36.88 -32.35
N PRO A 522 -7.92 37.91 -31.65
CA PRO A 522 -7.19 39.18 -31.49
C PRO A 522 -6.15 39.08 -30.37
N SER A 523 -4.88 39.31 -30.70
CA SER A 523 -3.83 39.54 -29.70
C SER A 523 -3.82 40.99 -29.26
N TYR A 524 -4.10 41.25 -27.99
CA TYR A 524 -3.75 42.53 -27.36
C TYR A 524 -2.23 42.70 -27.33
N SER A 525 -1.74 43.83 -27.83
CA SER A 525 -0.36 44.28 -27.63
C SER A 525 -0.36 45.81 -27.46
N ILE A 526 0.53 46.32 -26.62
CA ILE A 526 0.53 47.70 -26.13
C ILE A 526 1.71 48.47 -26.73
N SER A 527 1.41 49.61 -27.36
CA SER A 527 2.32 50.72 -27.69
C SER A 527 1.43 51.91 -28.10
N SER A 528 1.25 52.97 -27.30
CA SER A 528 2.16 54.11 -27.00
C SER A 528 2.37 55.06 -28.20
N SER A 529 2.26 56.39 -27.97
CA SER A 529 2.39 57.52 -28.92
C SER A 529 1.40 57.50 -30.10
N GLU A 530 0.85 58.57 -30.71
CA GLU A 530 0.72 60.04 -30.53
C GLU A 530 -0.22 60.51 -31.69
N THR A 531 -0.99 61.62 -31.71
CA THR A 531 -1.38 62.71 -30.80
C THR A 531 -2.63 63.40 -31.41
N GLU A 532 -3.45 64.12 -30.62
CA GLU A 532 -4.55 65.03 -31.09
C GLU A 532 -5.73 64.30 -31.80
N ASP A 533 -7.02 64.53 -31.53
CA ASP A 533 -7.70 65.81 -31.34
C ASP A 533 -9.11 65.63 -30.71
N SER A 534 -9.69 66.72 -30.19
CA SER A 534 -11.11 66.83 -29.78
C SER A 534 -11.81 67.85 -30.72
N PRO A 535 -13.16 68.01 -30.80
CA PRO A 535 -14.08 67.99 -29.65
C PRO A 535 -15.55 67.53 -29.86
N HIS A 536 -16.22 67.33 -28.71
CA HIS A 536 -17.64 67.62 -28.39
C HIS A 536 -18.80 67.49 -29.42
N HIS A 537 -19.79 66.66 -29.06
CA HIS A 537 -21.18 67.08 -28.72
C HIS A 537 -21.92 65.93 -27.98
N ARG A 538 -22.36 66.11 -26.71
CA ARG A 538 -23.66 66.65 -26.22
C ARG A 538 -24.89 65.76 -26.49
N GLY A 539 -25.61 65.37 -25.41
CA GLY A 539 -26.96 64.76 -25.46
C GLY A 539 -27.10 63.51 -24.56
N ILE A 540 -27.29 63.58 -23.23
CA ILE A 540 -28.45 64.00 -22.42
C ILE A 540 -29.64 62.98 -22.39
N TYR A 541 -29.65 62.20 -21.29
CA TYR A 541 -30.78 61.75 -20.45
C TYR A 541 -31.77 60.61 -20.83
N LYS A 542 -32.13 59.87 -19.74
CA LYS A 542 -33.39 59.17 -19.40
C LYS A 542 -33.68 57.74 -19.91
N ARG A 543 -33.37 56.77 -19.02
CA ARG A 543 -34.30 55.70 -18.58
C ARG A 543 -35.46 56.28 -17.73
N PRO A 544 -36.46 55.49 -17.26
CA PRO A 544 -36.91 54.15 -17.67
C PRO A 544 -38.42 54.13 -18.05
N TYR A 545 -38.98 52.95 -18.41
CA TYR A 545 -40.15 52.34 -17.72
C TYR A 545 -40.47 50.95 -18.32
N THR A 546 -40.72 49.98 -17.45
CA THR A 546 -41.43 48.71 -17.74
C THR A 546 -42.83 48.81 -17.14
N PRO A 547 -43.87 48.27 -17.80
CA PRO A 547 -44.35 46.92 -17.46
C PRO A 547 -44.59 46.08 -18.74
N SER A 548 -44.94 44.80 -18.71
CA SER A 548 -45.51 43.95 -17.64
C SER A 548 -45.01 42.51 -17.76
#